data_AF-A0A429A781-F1
#
_entry.id   AF-A0A429A781-F1
#
_cell.length_a   1.000
_cell.length_b   1.000
_cell.length_c   1.000
_cell.angle_alpha   90.00
_cell.angle_beta   90.00
_cell.angle_gamma   90.00
#
_symmetry.space_group_name_H-M   'P 1'
#
loop_
_entity.id
_entity.type
_entity.pdbx_description
1 polymer ?
#
loop_
_entity_poly.entity_id
_entity_poly.type
_entity_poly.pdbx_seq_one_letter_code
_entity_poly.pdbx_strand_id
1 'polypeptide(L)'
;MPEPDLVIDGGDKMCVQLLIELRGHVLRAGPGAVIHLIATDPAAPVDLPAWCHLTGHAYLGPVPGAERPTFAVRVADAAKQTEPTRPWHAA
;
A
#
# COMPACT_ATOMS: atom_id res chain seq x y z
N MET A 1 15.99 3.54 2.32
CA MET A 1 14.74 2.83 2.00
C MET A 1 15.05 1.35 1.86
N PRO A 2 14.20 0.45 2.37
CA PRO A 2 14.36 -0.98 2.11
C PRO A 2 14.14 -1.31 0.62
N GLU A 3 14.74 -2.40 0.16
CA GLU A 3 14.47 -2.97 -1.17
C GLU A 3 13.07 -3.59 -1.18
N PRO A 4 12.27 -3.45 -2.26
CA PRO A 4 10.94 -4.02 -2.31
C PRO A 4 10.98 -5.53 -2.59
N ASP A 5 10.23 -6.29 -1.81
CA ASP A 5 9.88 -7.68 -2.15
C ASP A 5 8.87 -7.71 -3.33
N LEU A 6 8.11 -6.63 -3.50
CA LEU A 6 7.13 -6.49 -4.57
C LEU A 6 6.99 -5.02 -5.03
N VAL A 7 6.91 -4.82 -6.34
CA VAL A 7 6.56 -3.52 -6.94
C VAL A 7 5.18 -3.62 -7.58
N ILE A 8 4.29 -2.68 -7.25
CA ILE A 8 2.94 -2.58 -7.81
C ILE A 8 2.85 -1.28 -8.62
N ASP A 9 2.50 -1.40 -9.89
CA ASP A 9 2.26 -0.26 -10.76
C ASP A 9 0.76 0.11 -10.77
N GLY A 10 0.43 1.16 -10.04
CA GLY A 10 -0.91 1.72 -10.00
C GLY A 10 -1.27 2.57 -11.22
N GLY A 11 -0.28 2.99 -12.02
CA GLY A 11 -0.50 3.91 -13.15
C GLY A 11 -1.37 5.11 -12.76
N ASP A 12 -2.38 5.39 -13.59
CA ASP A 12 -3.37 6.47 -13.42
C ASP A 12 -4.60 6.04 -12.60
N LYS A 13 -4.56 4.87 -11.94
CA LYS A 13 -5.69 4.39 -11.15
C LYS A 13 -5.88 5.31 -9.94
N MET A 14 -7.14 5.69 -9.72
CA MET A 14 -7.56 6.40 -8.52
C MET A 14 -7.22 5.58 -7.27
N CYS A 15 -6.87 6.28 -6.18
CA CYS A 15 -6.35 5.69 -4.95
C CYS A 15 -7.16 4.49 -4.44
N VAL A 16 -8.50 4.54 -4.54
CA VAL A 16 -9.38 3.44 -4.10
C VAL A 16 -9.12 2.12 -4.85
N GLN A 17 -8.96 2.14 -6.18
CA GLN A 17 -8.69 0.92 -6.95
C GLN A 17 -7.31 0.37 -6.61
N LEU A 18 -6.34 1.26 -6.40
CA LEU A 18 -4.99 0.91 -6.00
C LEU A 18 -4.95 0.25 -4.62
N LEU A 19 -5.75 0.71 -3.66
CA LEU A 19 -5.87 0.12 -2.33
C LEU A 19 -6.50 -1.28 -2.38
N ILE A 20 -7.44 -1.53 -3.28
CA ILE A 20 -8.03 -2.87 -3.48
C ILE A 20 -6.97 -3.84 -4.03
N GLU A 21 -6.17 -3.41 -5.01
CA GLU A 21 -5.07 -4.21 -5.54
C GLU A 21 -4.01 -4.47 -4.46
N LEU A 22 -3.60 -3.42 -3.74
CA LEU A 22 -2.63 -3.50 -2.64
C LEU A 22 -3.07 -4.52 -1.59
N ARG A 23 -4.34 -4.50 -1.15
CA ARG A 23 -4.90 -5.50 -0.22
C ARG A 23 -4.69 -6.93 -0.73
N GLY A 24 -4.99 -7.18 -2.01
CA GLY A 24 -4.80 -8.51 -2.61
C GLY A 24 -3.34 -8.95 -2.63
N HIS A 25 -2.41 -8.02 -2.86
CA HIS A 25 -0.98 -8.29 -2.86
C HIS A 25 -0.40 -8.51 -1.46
N VAL A 26 -0.82 -7.72 -0.49
CA VAL A 26 -0.44 -7.84 0.92
C VAL A 26 -0.80 -9.22 1.47
N LEU A 27 -2.01 -9.72 1.18
CA LEU A 27 -2.44 -11.07 1.58
C LEU A 27 -1.55 -12.18 1.00
N ARG A 28 -0.94 -11.96 -0.16
CA ARG A 28 -0.04 -12.93 -0.82
C ARG A 28 1.41 -12.79 -0.38
N ALA A 29 1.88 -11.57 -0.13
CA ALA A 29 3.27 -11.29 0.22
C ALA A 29 3.62 -11.74 1.66
N GLY A 30 2.65 -11.68 2.56
CA GLY A 30 2.81 -12.10 3.95
C GLY A 30 3.50 -11.06 4.84
N PRO A 31 3.50 -11.28 6.17
CA PRO A 31 4.09 -10.39 7.16
C PRO A 31 5.56 -10.03 6.89
N GLY A 32 5.91 -8.76 7.10
CA GLY A 32 7.29 -8.27 6.98
C GLY A 32 7.68 -7.82 5.56
N ALA A 33 6.93 -8.25 4.54
CA ALA A 33 7.21 -7.88 3.15
C ALA A 33 7.11 -6.36 2.92
N VAL A 34 8.00 -5.83 2.10
CA VAL A 34 8.03 -4.44 1.66
C VAL A 34 7.48 -4.35 0.25
N ILE A 35 6.46 -3.51 0.09
CA ILE A 35 5.80 -3.25 -1.19
C ILE A 35 6.11 -1.82 -1.60
N HIS A 36 6.64 -1.64 -2.81
CA HIS A 36 6.75 -0.34 -3.47
C HIS A 36 5.57 -0.14 -4.40
N LEU A 37 4.79 0.90 -4.13
CA LEU A 37 3.57 1.23 -4.83
C LEU A 37 3.77 2.49 -5.65
N ILE A 38 3.64 2.38 -6.96
CA ILE A 38 3.75 3.50 -7.88
C ILE A 38 2.36 4.08 -8.09
N ALA A 39 2.17 5.35 -7.76
CA ALA A 39 0.88 6.01 -7.79
C ALA A 39 1.02 7.47 -8.22
N THR A 40 0.37 7.88 -9.30
CA THR A 40 0.38 9.29 -9.76
C THR A 40 -0.72 10.13 -9.11
N ASP A 41 -1.66 9.51 -8.39
CA ASP A 41 -2.75 10.18 -7.68
C ASP A 41 -2.22 11.13 -6.59
N PRO A 42 -2.55 12.43 -6.62
CA PRO A 42 -2.13 13.39 -5.59
C PRO A 42 -2.70 13.09 -4.20
N ALA A 43 -3.74 12.25 -4.08
CA ALA A 43 -4.28 11.80 -2.81
C ALA A 43 -3.44 10.69 -2.15
N ALA A 44 -2.61 9.96 -2.91
CA ALA A 44 -1.84 8.82 -2.41
C ALA A 44 -0.96 9.13 -1.17
N PRO A 45 -0.27 10.29 -1.07
CA PRO A 45 0.49 10.65 0.13
C PRO A 45 -0.35 10.80 1.41
N VAL A 46 -1.68 10.99 1.29
CA VAL A 46 -2.62 11.12 2.41
C VAL A 46 -3.35 9.80 2.67
N ASP A 47 -3.82 9.15 1.61
CA ASP A 47 -4.64 7.95 1.70
C ASP A 47 -3.83 6.70 2.12
N LEU A 48 -2.59 6.56 1.64
CA LEU A 48 -1.73 5.42 2.00
C LEU A 48 -1.41 5.37 3.50
N PRO A 49 -0.94 6.45 4.15
CA PRO A 49 -0.71 6.41 5.60
C PRO A 49 -2.00 6.17 6.38
N ALA A 50 -3.13 6.74 5.95
CA ALA A 50 -4.43 6.51 6.59
C ALA A 50 -4.85 5.03 6.48
N TRP A 51 -4.73 4.44 5.30
CA TRP A 51 -5.03 3.03 5.07
C TRP A 51 -4.09 2.11 5.85
N CYS A 52 -2.79 2.41 5.87
CA CYS A 52 -1.82 1.67 6.66
C CYS A 52 -2.17 1.71 8.15
N HIS A 53 -2.53 2.88 8.68
CA HIS A 53 -2.97 3.02 10.06
C HIS A 53 -4.23 2.18 10.37
N LEU A 54 -5.22 2.21 9.48
CA LEU A 54 -6.47 1.47 9.63
C LEU A 54 -6.27 -0.05 9.61
N THR A 55 -5.38 -0.53 8.73
CA THR A 55 -5.09 -1.97 8.52
C THR A 55 -4.01 -2.52 9.43
N GLY A 56 -3.23 -1.65 10.07
CA GLY A 56 -2.08 -2.01 10.90
C GLY A 56 -0.77 -2.15 10.12
N HIS A 57 -0.75 -1.90 8.81
CA HIS A 57 0.48 -1.85 8.01
C HIS A 57 1.35 -0.66 8.38
N ALA A 58 2.64 -0.75 8.05
CA ALA A 58 3.58 0.33 8.28
C ALA A 58 3.82 1.10 6.97
N TYR A 59 3.37 2.36 6.94
CA TYR A 59 3.76 3.27 5.87
C TYR A 59 5.20 3.73 6.08
N LEU A 60 6.07 3.48 5.09
CA LEU A 60 7.50 3.82 5.15
C LEU A 60 7.84 5.14 4.45
N GLY A 61 6.87 5.76 3.77
CA GLY A 61 7.04 7.03 3.08
C GLY A 61 7.33 6.89 1.57
N PRO A 62 7.51 8.02 0.88
CA PRO A 62 7.92 8.05 -0.52
C PRO A 62 9.36 7.50 -0.69
N VAL A 63 9.60 6.80 -1.80
CA VAL A 63 10.92 6.27 -2.15
C VAL A 63 11.76 7.38 -2.81
N PRO A 64 12.85 7.87 -2.17
CA PRO A 64 13.68 8.92 -2.73
C PRO A 64 14.40 8.44 -4.00
N GLY A 65 14.48 9.32 -5.00
CA GLY A 65 15.18 9.03 -6.25
C GLY A 65 14.44 8.08 -7.20
N ALA A 66 13.20 7.70 -6.89
CA ALA A 66 12.37 6.97 -7.83
C ALA A 66 11.98 7.87 -9.01
N GLU A 67 12.04 7.32 -10.23
CA GLU A 67 11.69 8.02 -11.47
C GLU A 67 10.19 8.39 -11.53
N ARG A 68 9.35 7.58 -10.87
CA ARG A 68 7.90 7.77 -10.75
C ARG A 68 7.51 7.90 -9.28
N PRO A 69 6.40 8.59 -8.94
CA PRO A 69 5.98 8.76 -7.56
C PRO A 69 5.69 7.39 -6.94
N THR A 70 6.59 6.97 -6.05
CA THR A 70 6.62 5.63 -5.48
C THR A 70 6.57 5.72 -3.97
N PHE A 71 5.76 4.89 -3.35
CA PHE A 71 5.49 4.88 -1.92
C PHE A 71 5.76 3.49 -1.35
N ALA A 72 6.49 3.40 -0.25
CA ALA A 72 6.82 2.14 0.37
C ALA A 72 5.89 1.83 1.54
N VAL A 73 5.41 0.59 1.59
CA VAL A 73 4.56 0.05 2.66
C VAL A 73 5.16 -1.26 3.12
N ARG A 74 5.17 -1.51 4.43
CA ARG A 74 5.54 -2.79 5.03
C ARG A 74 4.29 -3.51 5.53
N VAL A 75 4.16 -4.77 5.12
CA VAL A 75 3.11 -5.67 5.59
C VAL A 75 3.33 -5.99 7.06
N ALA A 76 2.27 -5.89 7.85
CA ALA A 76 2.31 -6.12 9.28
C ALA A 76 1.81 -7.53 9.58
N ASP A 77 2.35 -8.12 10.64
CA ASP A 77 2.02 -9.48 11.07
C ASP A 77 0.58 -9.62 11.58
N ALA A 78 0.07 -8.57 12.24
CA ALA A 78 -1.29 -8.51 12.77
C ALA A 78 -2.24 -7.69 11.87
N ALA A 79 -2.05 -7.72 10.55
CA ALA A 79 -2.88 -6.96 9.63
C ALA A 79 -4.37 -7.28 9.81
N LYS A 80 -5.18 -6.26 10.11
CA LYS A 80 -6.63 -6.42 10.21
C LYS A 80 -7.18 -6.69 8.82
N GLN A 81 -7.90 -7.80 8.67
CA GLN A 81 -8.60 -8.10 7.42
C GLN A 81 -9.63 -6.99 7.19
N THR A 82 -9.60 -6.40 6.01
CA THR A 82 -10.60 -5.41 5.58
C THR A 82 -11.60 -6.06 4.63
N GLU A 83 -12.83 -5.57 4.61
CA GLU A 83 -13.88 -6.11 3.75
C GLU A 83 -13.47 -6.07 2.25
N PRO A 84 -13.81 -7.10 1.45
CA PRO A 84 -13.34 -7.21 0.06
C PRO A 84 -13.74 -6.06 -0.86
N THR A 85 -14.90 -5.45 -0.61
CA THR A 85 -15.46 -4.36 -1.42
C THR A 85 -15.35 -2.99 -0.73
N ARG A 86 -14.91 -2.97 0.53
CA ARG A 86 -14.79 -1.77 1.36
C ARG A 86 -13.49 -1.86 2.16
N PRO A 87 -12.33 -1.61 1.53
CA PRO A 87 -11.01 -1.77 2.16
C PRO A 87 -10.75 -0.78 3.33
N TRP A 88 -11.70 0.10 3.63
CA TRP A 88 -11.74 1.00 4.78
C TRP A 88 -12.60 0.50 5.96
N HIS A 89 -13.31 -0.63 5.83
CA HIS A 89 -14.02 -1.27 6.94
C HIS A 89 -13.25 -2.52 7.39
N ALA A 90 -13.05 -2.65 8.70
CA ALA A 90 -12.56 -3.89 9.29
C ALA A 90 -13.64 -4.98 9.12
N ALA A 91 -13.21 -6.17 8.70
CA ALA A 91 -14.03 -7.38 8.62
C ALA A 91 -14.18 -8.06 9.99
#